data_AF-A0A6Y2KS38-F1
#
_entry.id   AF-A0A6Y2KS38-F1
#
_cell.length_a   1.000
_cell.length_b   1.000
_cell.length_c   1.000
_cell.angle_alpha   90.00
_cell.angle_beta   90.00
_cell.angle_gamma   90.00
#
_symmetry.space_group_name_H-M   'P 1'
#
loop_
_entity.id
_entity.type
_entity.pdbx_description
1 polymer ?
#
loop_
_entity_poly.entity_id
_entity_poly.type
_entity_poly.pdbx_seq_one_letter_code
_entity_poly.pdbx_strand_id
1 'polypeptide(L)'
;LARELCELYTARVEEREAILPELPVQFADFALWQRQMLDKPEAARRLAYWKNKLQGAPAGLELPTDRPRPAVASYRGAHVPVTLAPETVEALRALAQRQGVTLYMVLLAAFQVVLSRWSGQDDVVVGSPVAGRMLA
;
A
#
# COMPACT_ATOMS: atom_id res chain seq x y z
N LEU A 1 -7.88 -4.02 -17.32
CA LEU A 1 -7.39 -2.95 -18.24
C LEU A 1 -6.40 -3.46 -19.29
N ALA A 2 -5.09 -3.55 -19.05
CA ALA A 2 -4.13 -3.88 -20.12
C ALA A 2 -4.47 -5.19 -20.87
N ARG A 3 -4.84 -6.24 -20.13
CA ARG A 3 -5.32 -7.51 -20.69
C ARG A 3 -6.56 -7.35 -21.59
N GLU A 4 -7.56 -6.61 -21.14
CA GLU A 4 -8.80 -6.39 -21.91
C GLU A 4 -8.55 -5.54 -23.16
N LEU A 5 -7.69 -4.52 -23.04
CA LEU A 5 -7.27 -3.70 -24.17
C LEU A 5 -6.56 -4.54 -25.23
N CYS A 6 -5.64 -5.41 -24.82
CA CYS A 6 -4.97 -6.34 -25.72
C CYS A 6 -5.97 -7.26 -26.43
N GLU A 7 -6.92 -7.84 -25.71
CA GLU A 7 -7.92 -8.74 -26.31
C GLU A 7 -8.83 -8.01 -27.31
N LEU A 8 -9.35 -6.83 -26.94
CA LEU A 8 -10.18 -6.02 -27.82
C LEU A 8 -9.43 -5.58 -29.07
N TYR A 9 -8.16 -5.21 -28.93
CA TYR A 9 -7.31 -4.81 -30.05
C TYR A 9 -7.05 -5.98 -30.99
N THR A 10 -6.59 -7.12 -30.46
CA THR A 10 -6.29 -8.32 -31.25
C THR A 10 -7.54 -8.82 -31.97
N ALA A 11 -8.68 -8.88 -31.29
CA ALA A 11 -9.95 -9.27 -31.89
C ALA A 11 -10.31 -8.40 -33.09
N ARG A 12 -10.10 -7.08 -32.97
CA ARG A 12 -10.40 -6.14 -34.05
C ARG A 12 -9.47 -6.29 -35.25
N VAL A 13 -8.20 -6.62 -35.04
CA VAL A 13 -7.20 -6.87 -36.09
C VAL A 13 -7.50 -8.18 -36.83
N GLU A 14 -7.93 -9.20 -36.10
CA GLU A 14 -8.26 -10.53 -36.64
C GLU A 14 -9.69 -10.64 -37.18
N GLU A 15 -10.45 -9.53 -37.18
CA GLU A 15 -11.86 -9.48 -37.60
C GLU A 15 -12.76 -10.50 -36.88
N ARG A 16 -12.41 -10.82 -35.63
CA ARG A 16 -13.20 -11.67 -34.74
C ARG A 16 -13.86 -10.85 -33.63
N GLU A 17 -14.85 -11.44 -32.99
CA GLU A 17 -15.39 -10.88 -31.76
C GLU A 17 -14.42 -11.08 -30.59
N ALA A 18 -14.37 -10.10 -29.68
CA ALA A 18 -13.57 -10.17 -28.48
C ALA A 18 -14.26 -11.02 -27.41
N ILE A 19 -13.50 -11.89 -26.76
CA ILE A 19 -14.03 -12.76 -25.69
C ILE A 19 -13.56 -12.22 -24.35
N LEU A 20 -14.46 -11.52 -23.66
CA LEU A 20 -14.25 -11.02 -22.30
C LEU A 20 -15.26 -11.65 -21.35
N PRO A 21 -14.85 -12.08 -20.16
CA PRO A 21 -15.79 -12.57 -19.16
C PRO A 21 -16.71 -11.43 -18.71
N GLU A 22 -17.99 -11.72 -18.54
CA GLU A 22 -18.93 -10.79 -17.94
C GLU A 22 -18.51 -10.50 -16.49
N LEU A 23 -18.63 -9.23 -16.08
CA LEU A 23 -18.28 -8.80 -14.74
C LEU A 23 -19.48 -9.02 -13.80
N PRO A 24 -19.39 -9.94 -12.81
CA PRO A 24 -20.52 -10.24 -11.93
C PRO A 24 -20.81 -9.12 -10.92
N VAL A 25 -19.87 -8.20 -10.73
CA VAL A 25 -19.96 -7.06 -9.81
C VAL A 25 -19.38 -5.85 -10.52
N GLN A 26 -20.16 -4.77 -10.60
CA GLN A 26 -19.71 -3.48 -11.09
C GLN A 26 -19.17 -2.65 -9.92
N PHE A 27 -18.39 -1.61 -10.23
CA PHE A 27 -17.82 -0.75 -9.18
C PHE A 27 -18.91 -0.04 -8.34
N ALA A 28 -20.07 0.25 -8.93
CA ALA A 28 -21.21 0.80 -8.20
C ALA A 28 -21.74 -0.16 -7.13
N ASP A 29 -21.81 -1.46 -7.44
CA ASP A 29 -22.23 -2.50 -6.49
C ASP A 29 -21.25 -2.59 -5.33
N PHE A 30 -19.94 -2.53 -5.62
CA PHE A 30 -18.90 -2.47 -4.59
C PHE A 30 -19.04 -1.24 -3.69
N ALA A 31 -19.30 -0.06 -4.25
CA ALA A 31 -19.47 1.17 -3.47
C ALA A 31 -20.69 1.10 -2.54
N LEU A 32 -21.81 0.54 -3.03
CA LEU A 32 -23.01 0.29 -2.22
C LEU A 32 -22.74 -0.72 -1.10
N TRP A 33 -22.09 -1.85 -1.43
CA TRP A 33 -21.68 -2.86 -0.47
C TRP A 33 -20.77 -2.26 0.61
N GLN A 34 -19.77 -1.47 0.23
CA GLN A 34 -18.85 -0.84 1.19
C GLN A 34 -19.58 0.10 2.14
N ARG A 35 -20.54 0.89 1.63
CA ARG A 35 -21.38 1.75 2.48
C ARG A 35 -22.18 0.94 3.50
N GLN A 36 -22.81 -0.15 3.06
CA GLN A 36 -23.54 -1.05 3.97
C GLN A 36 -22.63 -1.68 5.03
N MET A 37 -21.36 -1.95 4.72
CA MET A 37 -20.42 -2.45 5.72
C MET A 37 -20.11 -1.44 6.82
N LEU A 38 -20.18 -0.13 6.54
CA LEU A 38 -19.94 0.92 7.52
C LEU A 38 -21.06 1.03 8.57
N ASP A 39 -22.28 0.61 8.21
CA ASP A 39 -23.43 0.61 9.12
C ASP A 39 -23.43 -0.61 10.06
N LYS A 40 -22.55 -1.59 9.84
CA LYS A 40 -22.47 -2.80 10.67
C LYS A 40 -21.73 -2.52 12.00
N PRO A 41 -22.07 -3.21 13.10
CA PRO A 41 -21.38 -3.07 14.39
C PRO A 41 -19.86 -3.30 14.32
N GLU A 42 -19.40 -4.11 13.37
CA GLU A 42 -17.97 -4.35 13.17
C GLU A 42 -17.20 -3.07 12.77
N ALA A 43 -17.84 -2.15 12.03
CA ALA A 43 -17.21 -0.89 11.66
C ALA A 43 -16.88 -0.05 12.89
N ALA A 44 -17.79 0.02 13.87
CA ALA A 44 -17.56 0.70 15.14
C ALA A 44 -16.39 0.07 15.92
N ARG A 45 -16.30 -1.27 15.93
CA ARG A 45 -15.18 -1.99 16.57
C ARG A 45 -13.83 -1.68 15.91
N ARG A 46 -13.78 -1.68 14.57
CA ARG A 46 -12.57 -1.34 13.80
C ARG A 46 -12.17 0.12 14.03
N LEU A 47 -13.14 1.04 14.09
CA LEU A 47 -12.90 2.44 14.40
C LEU A 47 -12.32 2.63 15.80
N ALA A 48 -12.91 1.97 16.81
CA ALA A 48 -12.42 2.02 18.19
C ALA A 48 -10.98 1.49 18.31
N TYR A 49 -10.67 0.39 17.61
CA TYR A 49 -9.31 -0.13 17.52
C TYR A 49 -8.33 0.92 16.99
N TRP A 50 -8.64 1.57 15.86
CA TRP A 50 -7.75 2.56 15.26
C TRP A 50 -7.60 3.83 16.09
N LYS A 51 -8.69 4.30 16.72
CA LYS A 51 -8.64 5.44 17.65
C LYS A 51 -7.68 5.17 18.81
N ASN A 52 -7.74 3.97 19.39
CA ASN A 52 -6.84 3.58 20.47
C ASN A 52 -5.40 3.39 19.95
N LYS A 53 -5.22 2.66 18.85
CA LYS A 53 -3.87 2.37 18.31
C LYS A 53 -3.10 3.60 17.82
N LEU A 54 -3.80 4.62 17.34
CA LEU A 54 -3.20 5.87 16.86
C LEU A 54 -3.28 7.00 17.88
N GLN A 55 -3.69 6.70 19.11
CA GLN A 55 -3.70 7.68 20.18
C GLN A 55 -2.26 8.11 20.48
N GLY A 56 -1.99 9.42 20.38
CA GLY A 56 -0.65 9.97 20.62
C GLY A 56 0.33 9.78 19.47
N ALA A 57 -0.11 9.24 18.32
CA ALA A 57 0.74 9.12 17.14
C ALA A 57 1.29 10.49 16.73
N PRO A 58 2.57 10.58 16.30
CA PRO A 58 3.18 11.84 15.90
C PRO A 58 2.46 12.46 14.70
N ALA A 59 2.28 13.77 14.74
CA ALA A 59 1.60 14.52 13.67
C ALA A 59 2.39 14.51 12.34
N GLY A 60 3.70 14.23 12.41
CA GLY A 60 4.58 14.16 11.27
C GLY A 60 5.94 13.59 11.65
N LEU A 61 6.72 13.27 10.61
CA LEU A 61 8.10 12.84 10.75
C LEU A 61 9.02 14.05 10.43
N GLU A 62 9.93 14.36 11.36
CA GLU A 62 10.86 15.49 11.30
C GLU A 62 12.14 15.08 10.55
N LEU A 63 12.03 14.92 9.24
CA LEU A 63 13.17 14.54 8.40
C LEU A 63 14.10 15.74 8.11
N PRO A 64 15.41 15.52 7.90
CA PRO A 64 16.35 16.56 7.50
C PRO A 64 16.12 16.96 6.04
N THR A 65 15.10 17.78 5.78
CA THR A 65 14.72 18.23 4.44
C THR A 65 15.53 19.43 3.98
N ASP A 66 15.89 19.47 2.68
CA ASP A 66 16.65 20.58 2.08
C ASP A 66 15.91 21.94 2.08
N ARG A 67 14.58 21.92 2.20
CA ARG A 67 13.71 23.10 2.15
C ARG A 67 12.55 22.96 3.12
N PRO A 68 12.05 24.07 3.72
CA PRO A 68 10.89 24.04 4.60
C PRO A 68 9.63 23.58 3.87
N ARG A 69 8.70 22.95 4.60
CA ARG A 69 7.41 22.49 4.06
C ARG A 69 6.54 23.70 3.66
N PRO A 70 6.12 23.83 2.39
CA PRO A 70 5.22 24.90 1.96
C PRO A 70 3.78 24.65 2.46
N ALA A 71 2.99 25.72 2.61
CA ALA A 71 1.58 25.63 2.98
C ALA A 71 0.71 24.93 1.92
N VAL A 72 1.11 25.02 0.64
CA VAL A 72 0.43 24.37 -0.50
C VAL A 72 1.41 23.40 -1.15
N ALA A 73 1.01 22.14 -1.26
CA ALA A 73 1.80 21.11 -1.91
C ALA A 73 1.83 21.29 -3.43
N SER A 74 3.00 21.17 -4.07
CA SER A 74 3.14 21.24 -5.52
C SER A 74 2.82 19.93 -6.24
N TYR A 75 2.75 18.82 -5.50
CA TYR A 75 2.61 17.45 -6.00
C TYR A 75 3.69 16.98 -6.99
N ARG A 76 4.77 17.77 -7.17
CA ARG A 76 5.91 17.37 -7.98
C ARG A 76 6.78 16.39 -7.21
N GLY A 77 7.02 15.21 -7.78
CA GLY A 77 7.89 14.18 -7.22
C GLY A 77 8.95 13.72 -8.22
N ALA A 78 9.97 13.04 -7.72
CA ALA A 78 10.98 12.33 -8.52
C ALA A 78 11.10 10.89 -8.02
N HIS A 79 11.62 10.00 -8.85
CA HIS A 79 11.87 8.60 -8.50
C HIS A 79 13.36 8.32 -8.53
N VAL A 80 13.89 7.78 -7.43
CA VAL A 80 15.28 7.33 -7.33
C VAL A 80 15.25 5.81 -7.14
N PRO A 81 15.63 5.01 -8.15
CA PRO A 81 15.63 3.56 -8.02
C PRO A 81 16.71 3.11 -7.03
N VAL A 82 16.37 2.12 -6.20
CA VAL A 82 17.31 1.46 -5.28
C VAL A 82 17.32 -0.03 -5.62
N THR A 83 18.51 -0.57 -5.87
CA THR A 83 18.71 -2.00 -6.14
C THR A 83 19.50 -2.63 -5.01
N LEU A 84 19.01 -3.74 -4.47
CA LEU A 84 19.72 -4.55 -3.49
C LEU A 84 20.46 -5.68 -4.21
N ALA A 85 21.71 -5.92 -3.81
CA ALA A 85 22.48 -7.03 -4.34
C ALA A 85 21.81 -8.37 -4.00
N PRO A 86 21.88 -9.39 -4.89
CA PRO A 86 21.24 -10.69 -4.66
C PRO A 86 21.61 -11.32 -3.31
N GLU A 87 22.88 -11.21 -2.90
CA GLU A 87 23.39 -11.77 -1.65
C GLU A 87 22.74 -11.10 -0.43
N THR A 88 22.48 -9.78 -0.51
CA THR A 88 21.74 -9.05 0.53
C THR A 88 20.30 -9.52 0.61
N VAL A 89 19.64 -9.72 -0.53
CA VAL A 89 18.25 -10.21 -0.57
C VAL A 89 18.16 -11.61 0.05
N GLU A 90 19.08 -12.51 -0.28
CA GLU A 90 19.11 -13.86 0.31
C GLU A 90 19.37 -13.83 1.82
N ALA A 91 20.28 -12.97 2.30
CA ALA A 91 20.50 -12.80 3.73
C ALA A 91 19.24 -12.30 4.46
N LEU A 92 18.49 -11.37 3.85
CA LEU A 92 17.23 -10.86 4.39
C LEU A 92 16.12 -11.93 4.39
N ARG A 93 16.05 -12.76 3.35
CA ARG A 93 15.12 -13.91 3.30
C ARG A 93 15.42 -14.91 4.42
N ALA A 94 16.70 -15.26 4.59
CA ALA A 94 17.12 -16.15 5.66
C ALA A 94 16.81 -15.56 7.05
N LEU A 95 16.97 -14.24 7.24
CA LEU A 95 16.57 -13.56 8.46
C LEU A 95 15.06 -13.66 8.70
N ALA A 96 14.24 -13.39 7.67
CA ALA A 96 12.79 -13.49 7.76
C ALA A 96 12.36 -14.90 8.18
N GLN A 97 12.95 -15.94 7.57
CA GLN A 97 12.68 -17.33 7.91
C GLN A 97 13.08 -17.66 9.36
N ARG A 98 14.26 -17.26 9.81
CA ARG A 98 14.72 -17.49 11.20
C ARG A 98 13.81 -16.84 12.23
N GLN A 99 13.23 -15.69 11.90
CA GLN A 99 12.34 -14.92 12.79
C GLN A 99 10.85 -15.30 12.62
N GLY A 100 10.51 -16.20 11.70
CA GLY A 100 9.11 -16.59 11.43
C GLY A 100 8.26 -15.46 10.86
N VAL A 101 8.87 -14.48 10.17
CA VAL A 101 8.19 -13.32 9.60
C VAL A 101 8.34 -13.28 8.08
N THR A 102 7.60 -12.37 7.42
CA THR A 102 7.72 -12.18 5.97
C THR A 102 8.90 -11.27 5.63
N LEU A 103 9.44 -11.39 4.41
CA LEU A 103 10.47 -10.46 3.91
C LEU A 103 9.96 -9.00 3.94
N TYR A 104 8.68 -8.79 3.69
CA TYR A 104 8.04 -7.47 3.79
C TYR A 104 8.19 -6.87 5.20
N MET A 105 7.93 -7.64 6.26
CA MET A 105 8.08 -7.17 7.65
C MET A 105 9.54 -6.80 7.97
N VAL A 106 10.50 -7.58 7.47
CA VAL A 106 11.94 -7.27 7.64
C VAL A 106 12.30 -5.96 6.95
N LEU A 107 11.87 -5.75 5.70
CA LEU A 107 12.13 -4.54 4.95
C LEU A 107 11.45 -3.31 5.57
N LEU A 108 10.21 -3.46 6.04
CA LEU A 108 9.48 -2.39 6.73
C LEU A 108 10.19 -2.00 8.03
N ALA A 109 10.64 -2.97 8.83
CA ALA A 109 11.40 -2.72 10.05
C ALA A 109 12.72 -2.00 9.75
N ALA A 110 13.47 -2.45 8.74
CA ALA A 110 14.69 -1.78 8.30
C ALA A 110 14.43 -0.33 7.86
N PHE A 111 13.33 -0.09 7.14
CA PHE A 111 12.93 1.26 6.73
C PHE A 111 12.55 2.14 7.93
N GLN A 112 11.79 1.61 8.91
CA GLN A 112 11.46 2.33 10.13
C GLN A 112 12.71 2.69 10.94
N VAL A 113 13.72 1.80 11.00
CA VAL A 113 15.01 2.10 11.64
C VAL A 113 15.73 3.26 10.95
N VAL A 114 15.71 3.33 9.62
CA VAL A 114 16.30 4.46 8.88
C VAL A 114 15.57 5.76 9.19
N LEU A 115 14.23 5.73 9.13
CA LEU A 115 13.40 6.91 9.43
C LEU A 115 13.61 7.40 10.87
N SER A 116 13.64 6.49 11.84
CA SER A 116 13.91 6.80 13.25
C SER A 116 15.28 7.45 13.41
N ARG A 117 16.33 6.89 12.80
CA ARG A 117 17.69 7.45 12.86
C ARG A 117 17.80 8.84 12.25
N TRP A 118 17.11 9.10 11.15
CA TRP A 118 17.19 10.39 10.46
C TRP A 118 16.35 11.47 11.13
N SER A 119 15.21 11.10 11.70
CA SER A 119 14.33 12.05 12.39
C SER A 119 14.66 12.26 13.87
N GLY A 120 15.42 11.32 14.48
CA GLY A 120 15.60 11.28 15.93
C GLY A 120 14.33 10.90 16.70
N GLN A 121 13.30 10.39 16.02
CA GLN A 121 12.04 9.97 16.63
C GLN A 121 12.03 8.47 16.88
N ASP A 122 11.60 8.06 18.08
CA ASP A 122 11.45 6.65 18.45
C ASP A 122 10.09 6.05 18.04
N ASP A 123 9.08 6.91 17.85
CA ASP A 123 7.77 6.52 17.33
C ASP A 123 7.62 6.93 15.85
N VAL A 124 7.44 5.94 14.98
CA VAL A 124 7.40 6.10 13.52
C VAL A 124 6.20 5.39 12.92
N VAL A 125 5.29 6.17 12.35
CA VAL A 125 4.09 5.66 11.65
C VAL A 125 4.34 5.61 10.14
N VAL A 126 4.30 4.39 9.59
CA VAL A 126 4.43 4.15 8.14
C VAL A 126 3.13 3.55 7.61
N GLY A 127 2.52 4.21 6.63
CA GLY A 127 1.38 3.68 5.90
C GLY A 127 1.81 2.64 4.88
N SER A 128 1.06 1.54 4.76
CA SER A 128 1.27 0.54 3.72
C SER A 128 -0.04 0.24 3.01
N PRO A 129 -0.09 0.35 1.66
CA PRO A 129 -1.29 0.08 0.91
C PRO A 129 -1.61 -1.42 0.93
N VAL A 130 -2.88 -1.74 1.13
CA VAL A 130 -3.42 -3.10 0.91
C VAL A 130 -4.29 -3.07 -0.34
N ALA A 131 -4.30 -4.16 -1.10
CA ALA A 131 -5.04 -4.23 -2.36
C ALA A 131 -6.55 -3.98 -2.17
N GLY A 132 -7.11 -4.35 -1.01
CA GLY A 132 -8.52 -4.16 -0.70
C GLY A 132 -9.46 -5.00 -1.57
N ARG A 133 -8.95 -6.07 -2.20
CA ARG A 133 -9.70 -6.93 -3.15
C ARG A 133 -10.10 -8.30 -2.57
N MET A 134 -9.89 -8.51 -1.27
CA MET A 134 -10.42 -9.71 -0.61
C MET A 134 -11.93 -9.51 -0.46
N LEU A 135 -12.70 -10.20 -1.30
CA LEU A 135 -14.12 -10.41 -1.06
C LEU A 135 -14.23 -11.28 0.20
N ALA A 136 -15.04 -10.83 1.16
CA ALA A 136 -15.41 -11.63 2.32
C ALA A 136 -16.45 -12.69 1.92
#